data_AF-A0A9X8YQU7-F1
#
_entry.id   AF-A0A9X8YQU7-F1
#
_cell.length_a   1.000
_cell.length_b   1.000
_cell.length_c   1.000
_cell.angle_alpha   90.00
_cell.angle_beta   90.00
_cell.angle_gamma   90.00
#
_symmetry.space_group_name_H-M   'P 1'
#
loop_
_entity.id
_entity.type
_entity.pdbx_description
1 polymer ?
#
loop_
_entity_poly.entity_id
_entity_poly.type
_entity_poly.pdbx_seq_one_letter_code
_entity_poly.pdbx_strand_id
1 'polypeptide(L)'
;ASFVEVEKGQLTFRNAADLYLYPNTLVVVKASGKEVKEWLECSAGQFNQIDVNSAKPQGLINWDGFRTYNFDVIDGVNYQIDVSQPARYDGECQLINAKAERIKQLTFNGKPIDPNATFLVATNNYRAYGGKFAGTGDKHIAFASPDENRSVLAAYITAETQRHGAVRPQADNNWRLANFSSQQPLDIRFETSPSDKATRFVKAHAQYPMSAAGSDSIGFAVYRIDLSGK
;
A
#
# COMPACT_ATOMS: atom_id res chain seq x y z
N ALA A 1 -2.94 -19.10 -6.77
CA ALA A 1 -3.19 -17.75 -6.24
C ALA A 1 -3.70 -17.81 -4.80
N SER A 2 -3.19 -16.96 -3.89
CA SER A 2 -3.71 -16.80 -2.52
C SER A 2 -4.14 -15.34 -2.32
N PHE A 3 -5.38 -15.12 -1.86
CA PHE A 3 -5.95 -13.82 -1.56
C PHE A 3 -6.88 -13.95 -0.34
N VAL A 4 -7.10 -12.85 0.36
CA VAL A 4 -8.04 -12.79 1.50
C VAL A 4 -9.30 -12.08 1.05
N GLU A 5 -10.44 -12.71 1.28
CA GLU A 5 -11.75 -12.12 1.04
C GLU A 5 -12.62 -12.34 2.27
N VAL A 6 -13.11 -11.26 2.87
CA VAL A 6 -14.00 -11.31 4.02
C VAL A 6 -15.41 -11.01 3.53
N GLU A 7 -16.34 -11.94 3.76
CA GLU A 7 -17.73 -11.77 3.35
C GLU A 7 -18.46 -10.71 4.18
N LYS A 8 -19.38 -10.00 3.52
CA LYS A 8 -20.32 -9.13 4.24
C LYS A 8 -21.17 -10.00 5.16
N GLY A 9 -21.23 -9.66 6.44
CA GLY A 9 -22.08 -10.35 7.39
C GLY A 9 -21.51 -10.29 8.79
N GLN A 10 -21.85 -11.30 9.59
CA GLN A 10 -21.35 -11.44 10.94
C GLN A 10 -19.84 -11.68 10.92
N LEU A 11 -19.09 -10.75 11.50
CA LEU A 11 -17.65 -10.90 11.68
C LEU A 11 -17.38 -11.76 12.93
N THR A 12 -16.48 -12.71 12.77
CA THR A 12 -16.00 -13.60 13.83
C THR A 12 -14.52 -13.34 14.10
N PHE A 13 -13.99 -13.87 15.20
CA PHE A 13 -12.56 -13.79 15.50
C PHE A 13 -11.68 -14.39 14.38
N ARG A 14 -12.19 -15.39 13.64
CA ARG A 14 -11.50 -15.93 12.45
C ARG A 14 -11.24 -14.85 11.41
N ASN A 15 -12.18 -13.94 11.18
CA ASN A 15 -12.00 -12.87 10.20
C ASN A 15 -10.90 -11.88 10.60
N ALA A 16 -10.70 -11.62 11.90
CA ALA A 16 -9.57 -10.82 12.36
C ALA A 16 -8.23 -11.51 12.08
N ALA A 17 -8.17 -12.85 12.21
CA ALA A 17 -6.98 -13.63 11.88
C ALA A 17 -6.69 -13.67 10.37
N ASP A 18 -7.74 -13.69 9.53
CA ASP A 18 -7.62 -13.57 8.08
C ASP A 18 -7.09 -12.19 7.66
N LEU A 19 -7.54 -11.13 8.34
CA LEU A 19 -7.14 -9.74 8.06
C LEU A 19 -5.72 -9.41 8.51
N TYR A 20 -5.21 -10.04 9.56
CA TYR A 20 -3.85 -9.84 10.03
C TYR A 20 -3.23 -11.20 10.37
N LEU A 21 -2.35 -11.72 9.52
CA LEU A 21 -1.85 -13.10 9.63
C LEU A 21 -0.82 -13.31 10.77
N TYR A 22 -0.05 -12.29 11.11
CA TYR A 22 1.09 -12.43 12.02
C TYR A 22 0.73 -11.99 13.45
N PRO A 23 1.30 -12.62 14.49
CA PRO A 23 1.11 -12.22 15.88
C PRO A 23 2.00 -11.02 16.25
N ASN A 24 1.96 -9.96 15.44
CA ASN A 24 2.71 -8.74 15.74
C ASN A 24 1.99 -7.91 16.80
N THR A 25 2.76 -7.15 17.58
CA THR A 25 2.22 -6.18 18.55
C THR A 25 2.27 -4.76 18.02
N LEU A 26 1.44 -3.89 18.61
CA LEU A 26 1.36 -2.48 18.27
C LEU A 26 2.58 -1.72 18.81
N VAL A 27 3.24 -0.97 17.94
CA VAL A 27 4.37 -0.10 18.30
C VAL A 27 4.18 1.26 17.65
N VAL A 28 4.62 2.33 18.30
CA VAL A 28 4.66 3.68 17.74
C VAL A 28 6.11 4.11 17.61
N VAL A 29 6.48 4.55 16.42
CA VAL A 29 7.81 5.11 16.14
C VAL A 29 7.74 6.62 15.93
N LYS A 30 8.80 7.32 16.33
CA LYS A 30 9.03 8.74 16.06
C LYS A 30 9.84 8.87 14.77
N ALA A 31 9.23 9.40 13.71
CA ALA A 31 9.89 9.63 12.42
C ALA A 31 9.81 11.11 12.04
N SER A 32 10.87 11.64 11.43
CA SER A 32 10.83 12.95 10.78
C SER A 32 9.99 12.91 9.51
N GLY A 33 9.48 14.06 9.04
CA GLY A 33 8.76 14.13 7.77
C GLY A 33 9.59 13.63 6.58
N LYS A 34 10.91 13.81 6.62
CA LYS A 34 11.84 13.23 5.64
C LYS A 34 11.82 11.70 5.70
N GLU A 35 11.90 11.12 6.90
CA GLU A 35 11.87 9.67 7.08
C GLU A 35 10.52 9.07 6.68
N VAL A 36 9.40 9.75 6.93
CA VAL A 36 8.08 9.34 6.42
C VAL A 36 8.08 9.26 4.90
N LYS A 37 8.66 10.25 4.20
CA LYS A 37 8.80 10.20 2.74
C LYS A 37 9.68 9.02 2.29
N GLU A 38 10.85 8.85 2.89
CA GLU A 38 11.79 7.78 2.51
C GLU A 38 11.24 6.37 2.83
N TRP A 39 10.41 6.24 3.87
CA TRP A 39 9.64 5.01 4.14
C TRP A 39 8.72 4.70 2.97
N LEU A 40 7.89 5.66 2.56
CA LEU A 40 6.97 5.51 1.44
C LEU A 40 7.71 5.25 0.12
N GLU A 41 8.88 5.85 -0.09
CA GLU A 41 9.74 5.55 -1.24
C GLU A 41 10.23 4.10 -1.24
N CYS A 42 10.58 3.53 -0.07
CA CYS A 42 10.88 2.09 0.00
C CYS A 42 9.65 1.24 -0.32
N SER A 43 8.49 1.55 0.25
CA SER A 43 7.24 0.85 -0.06
C SER A 43 6.90 0.93 -1.55
N ALA A 44 7.14 2.06 -2.21
CA ALA A 44 6.94 2.22 -3.65
C ALA A 44 7.79 1.27 -4.52
N GLY A 45 8.77 0.55 -3.95
CA GLY A 45 9.51 -0.54 -4.60
C GLY A 45 8.62 -1.74 -5.00
N GLN A 46 7.39 -1.83 -4.46
CA GLN A 46 6.37 -2.80 -4.86
C GLN A 46 6.03 -2.75 -6.36
N PHE A 47 6.24 -1.60 -7.01
CA PHE A 47 5.85 -1.40 -8.39
C PHE A 47 7.05 -1.48 -9.34
N ASN A 48 6.87 -2.11 -10.50
CA ASN A 48 7.83 -1.99 -11.59
C ASN A 48 7.83 -0.55 -12.13
N GLN A 49 8.95 -0.14 -12.73
CA GLN A 49 8.96 1.09 -13.52
C GLN A 49 8.18 0.85 -14.82
N ILE A 50 7.22 1.74 -15.10
CA ILE A 50 6.52 1.77 -16.39
C ILE A 50 7.37 2.57 -17.39
N ASP A 51 7.82 1.90 -18.44
CA ASP A 51 8.45 2.52 -19.58
C ASP A 51 7.38 3.18 -20.46
N VAL A 52 7.30 4.51 -20.38
CA VAL A 52 6.40 5.33 -21.19
C VAL A 52 6.72 5.28 -22.69
N ASN A 53 7.91 4.78 -23.05
CA ASN A 53 8.36 4.60 -24.42
C ASN A 53 8.23 3.14 -24.90
N SER A 54 7.50 2.29 -24.16
CA SER A 54 7.12 0.94 -24.63
C SER A 54 5.60 0.70 -24.68
N ALA A 55 5.10 0.31 -25.85
CA ALA A 55 3.73 -0.20 -26.04
C ALA A 55 3.57 -1.69 -25.70
N LYS A 56 4.66 -2.37 -25.28
CA LYS A 56 4.61 -3.78 -24.89
C LYS A 56 3.85 -3.95 -23.57
N PRO A 57 3.36 -5.17 -23.26
CA PRO A 57 2.87 -5.51 -21.94
C PRO A 57 3.86 -5.23 -20.82
N GLN A 58 3.41 -4.56 -19.76
CA GLN A 58 4.22 -4.22 -18.58
C GLN A 58 3.45 -4.58 -17.31
N GLY A 59 3.96 -5.54 -16.52
CA GLY A 59 3.37 -5.87 -15.22
C GLY A 59 3.63 -4.73 -14.23
N LEU A 60 2.59 -4.26 -13.55
CA LEU A 60 2.68 -3.18 -12.58
C LEU A 60 3.36 -3.65 -11.28
N ILE A 61 3.09 -4.88 -10.85
CA ILE A 61 3.57 -5.42 -9.58
C ILE A 61 4.94 -6.09 -9.76
N ASN A 62 5.90 -5.70 -8.92
CA ASN A 62 7.24 -6.28 -8.85
C ASN A 62 7.21 -7.58 -8.02
N TRP A 63 6.79 -8.68 -8.63
CA TRP A 63 6.74 -9.99 -7.98
C TRP A 63 8.13 -10.60 -7.71
N ASP A 64 9.12 -10.28 -8.54
CA ASP A 64 10.45 -10.89 -8.50
C ASP A 64 11.34 -10.26 -7.42
N GLY A 65 11.34 -8.94 -7.33
CA GLY A 65 12.27 -8.17 -6.51
C GLY A 65 11.70 -7.58 -5.23
N PHE A 66 10.39 -7.69 -4.98
CA PHE A 66 9.75 -7.08 -3.82
C PHE A 66 8.78 -8.02 -3.12
N ARG A 67 8.86 -8.10 -1.78
CA ARG A 67 7.94 -8.90 -0.97
C ARG A 67 6.75 -8.04 -0.58
N THR A 68 5.52 -8.50 -0.86
CA THR A 68 4.32 -7.66 -0.70
C THR A 68 4.03 -7.24 0.74
N TYR A 69 4.47 -8.01 1.73
CA TYR A 69 4.41 -7.58 3.13
C TYR A 69 5.35 -6.41 3.46
N ASN A 70 6.22 -5.98 2.53
CA ASN A 70 7.05 -4.76 2.62
C ASN A 70 6.38 -3.51 2.02
N PHE A 71 5.20 -3.65 1.41
CA PHE A 71 4.42 -2.52 0.91
C PHE A 71 3.56 -1.96 2.05
N ASP A 72 4.00 -0.84 2.62
CA ASP A 72 3.24 -0.16 3.67
C ASP A 72 2.45 1.01 3.06
N VAL A 73 1.23 1.18 3.55
CA VAL A 73 0.41 2.38 3.35
C VAL A 73 0.39 3.14 4.67
N ILE A 74 0.69 4.44 4.63
CA ILE A 74 0.59 5.31 5.81
C ILE A 74 -0.72 6.08 5.74
N ASP A 75 -1.65 5.71 6.61
CA ASP A 75 -2.91 6.44 6.79
C ASP A 75 -2.68 7.81 7.47
N GLY A 76 -3.53 8.78 7.16
CA GLY A 76 -3.43 10.16 7.67
C GLY A 76 -2.55 11.12 6.85
N VAL A 77 -1.77 10.62 5.88
CA VAL A 77 -1.07 11.42 4.88
C VAL A 77 -1.66 11.16 3.50
N ASN A 78 -1.64 12.18 2.62
CA ASN A 78 -2.04 12.03 1.23
C ASN A 78 -0.83 12.08 0.30
N TYR A 79 -0.75 11.20 -0.70
CA TYR A 79 0.38 11.15 -1.63
C TYR A 79 0.05 10.47 -2.96
N GLN A 80 0.96 10.59 -3.92
CA GLN A 80 0.92 9.84 -5.18
C GLN A 80 2.21 9.05 -5.36
N ILE A 81 2.14 7.93 -6.09
CA ILE A 81 3.29 7.12 -6.49
C ILE A 81 3.45 7.21 -8.01
N ASP A 82 4.49 7.89 -8.48
CA ASP A 82 4.85 7.98 -9.89
C ASP A 82 5.66 6.75 -10.33
N VAL A 83 4.96 5.79 -10.93
CA VAL A 83 5.58 4.54 -11.41
C VAL A 83 6.29 4.71 -12.75
N SER A 84 6.24 5.87 -13.41
CA SER A 84 7.08 6.12 -14.59
C SER A 84 8.55 6.36 -14.19
N GLN A 85 8.81 6.71 -12.93
CA GLN A 85 10.15 6.91 -12.39
C GLN A 85 10.77 5.58 -11.92
N PRO A 86 12.11 5.45 -12.00
CA PRO A 86 12.81 4.32 -11.41
C PRO A 86 12.55 4.24 -9.90
N ALA A 87 12.66 3.04 -9.31
CA ALA A 87 12.58 2.87 -7.87
C ALA A 87 13.81 3.51 -7.20
N ARG A 88 13.60 4.14 -6.04
CA ARG A 88 14.66 4.72 -5.22
C ARG A 88 15.41 3.67 -4.42
N TYR A 89 14.67 2.68 -3.92
CA TYR A 89 15.15 1.59 -3.08
C TYR A 89 14.85 0.23 -3.71
N ASP A 90 15.62 -0.80 -3.33
CA ASP A 90 15.31 -2.19 -3.63
C ASP A 90 14.32 -2.82 -2.62
N GLY A 91 14.05 -4.12 -2.75
CA GLY A 91 13.13 -4.86 -1.87
C GLY A 91 13.56 -5.00 -0.41
N GLU A 92 14.80 -4.60 -0.09
CA GLU A 92 15.38 -4.61 1.26
C GLU A 92 15.62 -3.18 1.79
N CYS A 93 14.99 -2.18 1.15
CA CYS A 93 15.14 -0.76 1.43
C CYS A 93 16.58 -0.24 1.32
N GLN A 94 17.43 -0.86 0.49
CA GLN A 94 18.77 -0.34 0.19
C GLN A 94 18.68 0.67 -0.96
N LEU A 95 19.38 1.80 -0.83
CA LEU A 95 19.35 2.88 -1.80
C LEU A 95 20.03 2.45 -3.10
N ILE A 96 19.29 2.41 -4.21
CA ILE A 96 19.81 2.03 -5.53
C ILE A 96 19.79 3.20 -6.52
N ASN A 97 18.96 4.22 -6.29
CA ASN A 97 18.93 5.41 -7.12
C ASN A 97 18.65 6.68 -6.31
N ALA A 98 19.71 7.39 -5.93
CA ALA A 98 19.62 8.61 -5.12
C ALA A 98 18.87 9.77 -5.80
N LYS A 99 18.71 9.74 -7.13
CA LYS A 99 18.01 10.78 -7.90
C LYS A 99 16.55 10.41 -8.17
N ALA A 100 16.17 9.15 -7.95
CA ALA A 100 14.80 8.70 -8.10
C ALA A 100 13.93 9.21 -6.94
N GLU A 101 12.68 9.53 -7.27
CA GLU A 101 11.66 9.97 -6.32
C GLU A 101 10.28 9.66 -6.91
N ARG A 102 9.63 8.62 -6.40
CA ARG A 102 8.28 8.22 -6.82
C ARG A 102 7.20 8.91 -6.01
N ILE A 103 7.46 9.27 -4.76
CA ILE A 103 6.46 9.87 -3.87
C ILE A 103 6.29 11.35 -4.21
N LYS A 104 5.10 11.68 -4.75
CA LYS A 104 4.70 13.04 -5.13
C LYS A 104 3.57 13.53 -4.24
N GLN A 105 3.49 14.86 -4.11
CA GLN A 105 2.41 15.56 -3.42
C GLN A 105 2.12 15.01 -2.01
N LEU A 106 3.17 14.65 -1.27
CA LEU A 106 3.05 14.16 0.10
C LEU A 106 2.59 15.28 1.03
N THR A 107 1.39 15.15 1.59
CA THR A 107 0.75 16.14 2.44
C THR A 107 0.17 15.53 3.72
N PHE A 108 0.14 16.34 4.78
CA PHE A 108 -0.50 16.05 6.05
C PHE A 108 -1.43 17.22 6.40
N ASN A 109 -2.69 16.94 6.73
CA ASN A 109 -3.72 17.97 6.95
C ASN A 109 -3.82 19.01 5.82
N GLY A 110 -3.73 18.55 4.57
CA GLY A 110 -3.81 19.38 3.36
C GLY A 110 -2.59 20.26 3.08
N LYS A 111 -1.51 20.16 3.87
CA LYS A 111 -0.27 20.93 3.68
C LYS A 111 0.89 20.00 3.33
N PRO A 112 1.86 20.43 2.51
CA PRO A 112 3.08 19.65 2.29
C PRO A 112 3.74 19.28 3.62
N ILE A 113 4.23 18.04 3.73
CA ILE A 113 4.95 17.61 4.93
C ILE A 113 6.23 18.45 5.07
N ASP A 114 6.42 19.04 6.26
CA ASP A 114 7.69 19.62 6.66
C ASP A 114 8.69 18.47 6.93
N PRO A 115 9.83 18.39 6.21
CA PRO A 115 10.80 17.31 6.39
C PRO A 115 11.37 17.23 7.81
N ASN A 116 11.33 18.32 8.59
CA ASN A 116 11.86 18.38 9.94
C ASN A 116 10.78 18.17 11.02
N ALA A 117 9.49 18.16 10.64
CA ALA A 117 8.42 17.88 11.58
C ALA A 117 8.55 16.45 12.13
N THR A 118 8.20 16.28 13.40
CA THR A 118 8.15 14.97 14.04
C THR A 118 6.76 14.37 13.92
N PHE A 119 6.69 13.14 13.45
CA PHE A 119 5.48 12.32 13.38
C PHE A 119 5.58 11.14 14.34
N LEU A 120 4.45 10.76 14.92
CA LEU A 120 4.27 9.48 15.60
C LEU A 120 3.54 8.55 14.65
N VAL A 121 4.22 7.51 14.19
CA VAL A 121 3.67 6.54 13.24
C VAL A 121 3.33 5.26 13.99
N ALA A 122 2.04 4.93 14.07
CA ALA A 122 1.59 3.65 14.57
C ALA A 122 1.91 2.55 13.55
N THR A 123 2.57 1.49 13.99
CA THR A 123 3.03 0.39 13.16
C THR A 123 3.08 -0.90 13.99
N ASN A 124 3.74 -1.93 13.48
CA ASN A 124 3.89 -3.22 14.14
C ASN A 124 5.35 -3.44 14.60
N ASN A 125 5.55 -4.34 15.56
CA ASN A 125 6.88 -4.65 16.08
C ASN A 125 7.87 -5.14 15.01
N TYR A 126 7.42 -5.88 13.98
CA TYR A 126 8.30 -6.31 12.89
C TYR A 126 8.91 -5.12 12.14
N ARG A 127 8.12 -4.09 11.84
CA ARG A 127 8.62 -2.85 11.24
C ARG A 127 9.42 -2.01 12.19
N ALA A 128 8.88 -1.78 13.38
CA ALA A 128 9.47 -0.88 14.34
C ALA A 128 10.88 -1.32 14.76
N TYR A 129 11.10 -2.61 14.98
CA TYR A 129 12.40 -3.17 15.37
C TYR A 129 13.26 -3.63 14.19
N GLY A 130 12.68 -3.79 13.00
CA GLY A 130 13.40 -4.29 11.83
C GLY A 130 14.50 -3.35 11.31
N GLY A 131 14.38 -2.05 11.55
CA GLY A 131 15.43 -1.05 11.26
C GLY A 131 15.76 -0.83 9.78
N LYS A 132 15.06 -1.51 8.86
CA LYS A 132 15.29 -1.40 7.40
C LYS A 132 14.66 -0.16 6.79
N PHE A 133 13.46 0.21 7.25
CA PHE A 133 12.73 1.38 6.75
C PHE A 133 13.22 2.64 7.46
N ALA A 134 13.24 3.77 6.75
CA ALA A 134 13.59 5.06 7.35
C ALA A 134 12.64 5.38 8.52
N GLY A 135 13.16 5.90 9.63
CA GLY A 135 12.36 6.18 10.82
C GLY A 135 12.00 4.94 11.67
N THR A 136 12.68 3.80 11.46
CA THR A 136 12.53 2.57 12.27
C THR A 136 13.84 2.18 12.99
N GLY A 137 13.75 1.23 13.92
CA GLY A 137 14.82 0.77 14.80
C GLY A 137 14.65 1.30 16.23
N ASP A 138 15.34 0.68 17.20
CA ASP A 138 15.15 0.92 18.64
C ASP A 138 15.15 2.40 19.04
N LYS A 139 16.03 3.20 18.43
CA LYS A 139 16.16 4.64 18.70
C LYS A 139 14.92 5.46 18.31
N HIS A 140 14.06 4.93 17.45
CA HIS A 140 12.84 5.56 17.00
C HIS A 140 11.61 5.15 17.83
N ILE A 141 11.71 4.13 18.70
CA ILE A 141 10.55 3.67 19.46
C ILE A 141 10.09 4.75 20.44
N ALA A 142 8.86 5.23 20.26
CA ALA A 142 8.22 6.19 21.15
C ALA A 142 7.32 5.49 22.17
N PHE A 143 6.70 4.37 21.77
CA PHE A 143 5.83 3.56 22.61
C PHE A 143 5.74 2.14 22.06
N ALA A 144 5.68 1.14 22.93
CA ALA A 144 5.47 -0.26 22.56
C ALA A 144 4.37 -0.86 23.44
N SER A 145 3.29 -1.33 22.81
CA SER A 145 2.19 -2.01 23.50
C SER A 145 2.48 -3.51 23.60
N PRO A 146 2.07 -4.20 24.68
CA PRO A 146 2.02 -5.66 24.70
C PRO A 146 0.87 -6.21 23.84
N ASP A 147 -0.08 -5.37 23.41
CA ASP A 147 -1.27 -5.81 22.69
C ASP A 147 -0.92 -6.28 21.27
N GLU A 148 -1.38 -7.48 20.93
CA GLU A 148 -1.33 -7.99 19.57
C GLU A 148 -2.23 -7.17 18.64
N ASN A 149 -1.76 -6.90 17.42
CA ASN A 149 -2.51 -6.17 16.39
C ASN A 149 -3.87 -6.81 16.10
N ARG A 150 -3.96 -8.15 16.18
CA ARG A 150 -5.23 -8.89 16.06
C ARG A 150 -6.23 -8.51 17.14
N SER A 151 -5.76 -8.42 18.38
CA SER A 151 -6.59 -8.02 19.53
C SER A 151 -7.01 -6.56 19.40
N VAL A 152 -6.13 -5.67 18.96
CA VAL A 152 -6.45 -4.27 18.68
C VAL A 152 -7.52 -4.15 17.58
N LEU A 153 -7.37 -4.89 16.47
CA LEU A 153 -8.33 -4.91 15.37
C LEU A 153 -9.69 -5.48 15.82
N ALA A 154 -9.69 -6.58 16.57
CA ALA A 154 -10.92 -7.18 17.09
C ALA A 154 -11.65 -6.21 18.03
N ALA A 155 -10.93 -5.56 18.95
CA ALA A 155 -11.48 -4.56 19.84
C ALA A 155 -12.08 -3.36 19.08
N TYR A 156 -11.40 -2.88 18.04
CA TYR A 156 -11.91 -1.82 17.16
C TYR A 156 -13.21 -2.24 16.46
N ILE A 157 -13.24 -3.39 15.80
CA ILE A 157 -14.44 -3.90 15.11
C ILE A 157 -15.61 -4.07 16.10
N THR A 158 -15.35 -4.59 17.29
CA THR A 158 -16.37 -4.72 18.35
C THR A 158 -16.91 -3.35 18.77
N ALA A 159 -16.04 -2.39 19.07
CA ALA A 159 -16.44 -1.06 19.51
C ALA A 159 -17.26 -0.32 18.44
N GLU A 160 -16.80 -0.34 17.18
CA GLU A 160 -17.50 0.33 16.07
C GLU A 160 -18.83 -0.34 15.75
N THR A 161 -18.90 -1.67 15.84
CA THR A 161 -20.17 -2.41 15.66
C THR A 161 -21.16 -2.10 16.78
N GLN A 162 -20.71 -1.96 18.03
CA GLN A 162 -21.58 -1.57 19.15
C GLN A 162 -22.11 -0.14 18.99
N ARG A 163 -21.29 0.78 18.49
CA ARG A 163 -21.66 2.19 18.31
C ARG A 163 -22.55 2.43 17.09
N HIS A 164 -22.24 1.78 15.97
CA HIS A 164 -22.84 2.10 14.66
C HIS A 164 -23.64 0.95 14.06
N GLY A 165 -23.77 -0.17 14.78
CA GLY A 165 -24.44 -1.40 14.34
C GLY A 165 -23.62 -2.27 13.38
N ALA A 166 -22.60 -1.70 12.72
CA ALA A 166 -21.67 -2.41 11.85
C ALA A 166 -20.41 -1.57 11.59
N VAL A 167 -19.29 -2.23 11.30
CA VAL A 167 -18.14 -1.59 10.65
C VAL A 167 -18.39 -1.47 9.14
N ARG A 168 -18.09 -0.30 8.56
CA ARG A 168 -18.21 -0.03 7.11
C ARG A 168 -16.88 0.51 6.58
N PRO A 169 -15.88 -0.35 6.33
CA PRO A 169 -14.59 0.10 5.84
C PRO A 169 -14.74 0.73 4.46
N GLN A 170 -14.12 1.88 4.25
CA GLN A 170 -14.04 2.54 2.95
C GLN A 170 -12.61 3.04 2.75
N ALA A 171 -12.10 2.88 1.52
CA ALA A 171 -10.88 3.57 1.14
C ALA A 171 -11.17 5.07 1.07
N ASP A 172 -10.38 5.85 1.79
CA ASP A 172 -10.42 7.31 1.74
C ASP A 172 -9.62 7.88 0.55
N ASN A 173 -8.94 7.01 -0.19
CA ASN A 173 -8.05 7.34 -1.31
C ASN A 173 -6.93 8.31 -0.92
N ASN A 174 -6.41 8.16 0.30
CA ASN A 174 -5.26 8.93 0.77
C ASN A 174 -4.04 8.77 -0.15
N TRP A 175 -3.88 7.62 -0.82
CA TRP A 175 -2.85 7.44 -1.84
C TRP A 175 -3.41 6.98 -3.18
N ARG A 176 -2.65 7.25 -4.24
CA ARG A 176 -2.97 6.80 -5.61
C ARG A 176 -1.71 6.69 -6.47
N LEU A 177 -1.78 6.00 -7.61
CA LEU A 177 -0.74 6.08 -8.64
C LEU A 177 -0.80 7.46 -9.32
N ALA A 178 0.35 8.06 -9.61
CA ALA A 178 0.37 9.32 -10.36
C ALA A 178 -0.03 9.05 -11.81
N ASN A 179 -0.79 9.98 -12.39
CA ASN A 179 -1.00 9.99 -13.83
C ASN A 179 0.26 10.51 -14.53
N PHE A 180 0.55 10.00 -15.72
CA PHE A 180 1.67 10.46 -16.55
C PHE A 180 1.31 10.43 -18.03
N SER A 181 2.03 11.20 -18.84
CA SER A 181 1.82 11.26 -20.29
C SER A 181 2.71 10.27 -21.03
N SER A 182 2.18 9.69 -22.10
CA SER A 182 2.90 8.85 -23.04
C SER A 182 2.55 9.25 -24.46
N GLN A 183 3.50 9.17 -25.38
CA GLN A 183 3.26 9.43 -26.81
C GLN A 183 2.61 8.24 -27.54
N GLN A 184 2.51 7.09 -26.87
CA GLN A 184 1.92 5.87 -27.44
C GLN A 184 1.03 5.15 -26.42
N PRO A 185 0.15 4.24 -26.86
CA PRO A 185 -0.67 3.43 -25.97
C PRO A 185 0.20 2.56 -25.06
N LEU A 186 -0.08 2.55 -23.76
CA LEU A 186 0.58 1.69 -22.78
C LEU A 186 -0.30 0.45 -22.48
N ASP A 187 0.32 -0.72 -22.31
CA ASP A 187 -0.35 -1.96 -21.85
C ASP A 187 0.16 -2.29 -20.42
N ILE A 188 -0.32 -1.53 -19.43
CA ILE A 188 0.02 -1.73 -18.01
C ILE A 188 -0.94 -2.77 -17.43
N ARG A 189 -0.38 -3.84 -16.85
CA ARG A 189 -1.12 -5.02 -16.38
C ARG A 189 -1.05 -5.14 -14.86
N PHE A 190 -2.19 -5.45 -14.25
CA PHE A 190 -2.33 -5.63 -12.80
C PHE A 190 -3.09 -6.93 -12.51
N GLU A 191 -2.53 -7.74 -11.62
CA GLU A 191 -3.13 -9.00 -11.18
C GLU A 191 -4.07 -8.80 -9.98
N THR A 192 -5.23 -9.45 -10.00
CA THR A 192 -6.20 -9.46 -8.88
C THR A 192 -6.96 -10.79 -8.82
N SER A 193 -7.77 -10.97 -7.77
CA SER A 193 -8.60 -12.17 -7.61
C SER A 193 -9.48 -12.41 -8.85
N PRO A 194 -9.58 -13.66 -9.35
CA PRO A 194 -10.40 -13.99 -10.51
C PRO A 194 -11.90 -14.11 -10.19
N SER A 195 -12.33 -13.76 -8.97
CA SER A 195 -13.72 -13.94 -8.55
C SER A 195 -14.66 -12.92 -9.21
N ASP A 196 -15.90 -13.33 -9.48
CA ASP A 196 -16.95 -12.41 -9.96
C ASP A 196 -17.16 -11.22 -9.00
N LYS A 197 -16.90 -11.42 -7.71
CA LYS A 197 -16.97 -10.36 -6.70
C LYS A 197 -15.87 -9.33 -6.92
N ALA A 198 -14.63 -9.75 -7.17
CA ALA A 198 -13.55 -8.85 -7.53
C ALA A 198 -13.87 -8.10 -8.83
N THR A 199 -14.41 -8.78 -9.85
CA THR A 199 -14.85 -8.13 -11.10
C THR A 199 -15.92 -7.06 -10.85
N ARG A 200 -16.94 -7.36 -10.04
CA ARG A 200 -17.97 -6.37 -9.66
C ARG A 200 -17.38 -5.22 -8.86
N PHE A 201 -16.46 -5.50 -7.96
CA PHE A 201 -15.78 -4.48 -7.15
C PHE A 201 -14.99 -3.51 -8.02
N VAL A 202 -14.17 -4.02 -8.95
CA VAL A 202 -13.42 -3.19 -9.92
C VAL A 202 -14.39 -2.32 -10.72
N LYS A 203 -15.47 -2.90 -11.25
CA LYS A 203 -16.46 -2.14 -12.03
C LYS A 203 -17.12 -1.00 -11.24
N ALA A 204 -17.34 -1.19 -9.93
CA ALA A 204 -18.02 -0.22 -9.08
C ALA A 204 -17.08 0.82 -8.45
N HIS A 205 -15.81 0.49 -8.24
CA HIS A 205 -14.91 1.26 -7.37
C HIS A 205 -13.54 1.60 -7.98
N ALA A 206 -13.24 1.17 -9.20
CA ALA A 206 -11.97 1.50 -9.84
C ALA A 206 -11.77 3.02 -9.94
N GLN A 207 -10.61 3.50 -9.50
CA GLN A 207 -10.21 4.91 -9.57
C GLN A 207 -9.62 5.28 -10.95
N TYR A 208 -9.28 4.26 -11.74
CA TYR A 208 -8.73 4.39 -13.08
C TYR A 208 -9.59 3.61 -14.07
N PRO A 209 -9.59 3.97 -15.36
CA PRO A 209 -10.14 3.10 -16.39
C PRO A 209 -9.41 1.74 -16.34
N MET A 210 -10.18 0.67 -16.18
CA MET A 210 -9.67 -0.69 -16.12
C MET A 210 -10.48 -1.62 -17.03
N SER A 211 -9.80 -2.52 -17.72
CA SER A 211 -10.43 -3.52 -18.59
C SER A 211 -9.80 -4.90 -18.39
N ALA A 212 -10.61 -5.96 -18.37
CA ALA A 212 -10.11 -7.32 -18.26
C ALA A 212 -9.19 -7.70 -19.43
N ALA A 213 -8.13 -8.45 -19.13
CA ALA A 213 -7.09 -8.88 -20.05
C ALA A 213 -6.75 -10.37 -19.91
N GLY A 214 -7.72 -11.17 -19.43
CA GLY A 214 -7.59 -12.62 -19.25
C GLY A 214 -7.09 -12.98 -17.85
N SER A 215 -6.35 -14.09 -17.77
CA SER A 215 -5.75 -14.60 -16.54
C SER A 215 -4.28 -14.95 -16.76
N ASP A 216 -3.48 -14.91 -15.70
CA ASP A 216 -2.10 -15.35 -15.72
C ASP A 216 -1.98 -16.88 -15.58
N SER A 217 -0.74 -17.39 -15.60
CA SER A 217 -0.46 -18.83 -15.52
C SER A 217 -0.71 -19.45 -14.14
N ILE A 218 -0.91 -18.64 -13.09
CA ILE A 218 -1.11 -19.09 -11.70
C ILE A 218 -2.52 -18.81 -11.17
N GLY A 219 -3.40 -18.32 -12.06
CA GLY A 219 -4.85 -18.21 -11.86
C GLY A 219 -5.33 -16.84 -11.38
N PHE A 220 -4.51 -15.78 -11.38
CA PHE A 220 -5.03 -14.44 -11.14
C PHE A 220 -5.71 -13.89 -12.40
N ALA A 221 -6.77 -13.08 -12.21
CA ALA A 221 -7.28 -12.27 -13.29
C ALA A 221 -6.33 -11.10 -13.56
N VAL A 222 -6.11 -10.80 -14.83
CA VAL A 222 -5.26 -9.69 -15.28
C VAL A 222 -6.16 -8.58 -15.80
N TYR A 223 -5.92 -7.36 -15.32
CA TYR A 223 -6.57 -6.14 -15.81
C TYR A 223 -5.54 -5.22 -16.44
N ARG A 224 -5.92 -4.58 -17.55
CA ARG A 224 -5.25 -3.38 -18.03
C ARG A 224 -5.70 -2.19 -17.20
N ILE A 225 -4.76 -1.36 -16.78
CA ILE A 225 -5.01 -0.10 -16.08
C ILE A 225 -4.51 1.07 -16.93
N ASP A 226 -5.35 2.10 -17.06
CA ASP A 226 -4.99 3.33 -17.75
C ASP A 226 -4.55 4.40 -16.75
N LEU A 227 -3.24 4.70 -16.76
CA LEU A 227 -2.61 5.75 -15.96
C LEU A 227 -2.31 7.01 -16.79
N SER A 228 -2.79 7.06 -18.03
CA SER A 228 -2.68 8.28 -18.82
C SER A 228 -3.56 9.37 -18.19
N GLY A 229 -2.94 10.49 -17.85
CA GLY A 229 -3.68 11.64 -17.31
C GLY A 229 -4.65 12.18 -18.35
N LYS A 230 -5.88 12.47 -17.92
CA LYS A 230 -6.70 13.48 -18.60
C LYS A 230 -6.14 14.88 -18.32
#